data_AF-A0A1W9XDB8-F1
#
_entry.id   AF-A0A1W9XDB8-F1
#
_cell.length_a   1.000
_cell.length_b   1.000
_cell.length_c   1.000
_cell.angle_alpha   90.00
_cell.angle_beta   90.00
_cell.angle_gamma   90.00
#
_symmetry.space_group_name_H-M   'P 1'
#
loop_
_entity.id
_entity.type
_entity.pdbx_description
1 polymer ?
#
loop_
_entity_poly.entity_id
_entity_poly.type
_entity_poly.pdbx_seq_one_letter_code
_entity_poly.pdbx_strand_id
1 'polypeptide(L)'
;MRHLFDLVLVSHWHTKIESFLRIERFSGADNEQREYWRVTTKDGTQYRFGYHSHSEHIVSTSDASMTRYVWRWSLDQIEDTNGNQIFFTYDESLGNGEVYLKKIEYNNDKKRKTEFVYGTRDDKYKVIEQGSEVLETKILKEIQVSLDGELVRKYVLSHTLNDAENKFLLTSIVQYGNDGSTALPPITFQSHKPPKQFNPVTAWPTPGNQWIRKNDKDSNQVVGTFDVIGDGRPGFVKSHKDDTKHWEVYKSLKSENRLCRNWSEYDLAHIFQASSGYSHKRSQRGRKHPMCANGFQPGRIC
;
A
#
# COMPACT_ATOMS: atom_id res chain seq x y z
N MET A 1 0.42 0.07 0.59
CA MET A 1 0.68 0.76 1.87
C MET A 1 0.42 -0.21 3.01
N ARG A 2 1.45 -0.66 3.75
CA ARG A 2 1.22 -1.46 4.98
C ARG A 2 0.79 -0.49 6.07
N HIS A 3 -0.37 -0.72 6.68
CA HIS A 3 -0.74 -0.05 7.93
C HIS A 3 0.34 -0.37 8.97
N LEU A 4 1.02 0.65 9.49
CA LEU A 4 2.14 0.44 10.42
C LEU A 4 1.62 -0.09 11.78
N PHE A 5 0.40 0.30 12.17
CA PHE A 5 -0.26 -0.16 13.40
C PHE A 5 -1.79 -0.18 13.25
N ASP A 6 -2.41 -1.23 13.77
CA ASP A 6 -3.86 -1.25 14.08
C ASP A 6 -4.06 -0.65 15.48
N LEU A 7 -5.01 0.26 15.66
CA LEU A 7 -5.31 0.87 16.97
C LEU A 7 -6.53 0.20 17.62
N VAL A 8 -6.48 0.08 18.95
CA VAL A 8 -7.57 -0.41 19.80
C VAL A 8 -7.90 0.67 20.84
N LEU A 9 -9.19 0.90 21.08
CA LEU A 9 -9.68 1.80 22.11
C LEU A 9 -10.23 0.98 23.28
N VAL A 10 -9.71 1.19 24.48
CA VAL A 10 -10.27 0.65 25.73
C VAL A 10 -10.60 1.81 26.65
N SER A 11 -9.65 2.28 27.47
CA SER A 11 -9.70 3.56 28.20
C SER A 11 -8.87 4.65 27.52
N HIS A 12 -7.88 4.26 26.73
CA HIS A 12 -7.07 5.09 25.85
C HIS A 12 -6.82 4.36 24.53
N TRP A 13 -6.29 5.06 23.54
CA TRP A 13 -5.82 4.42 22.30
C TRP A 13 -4.48 3.75 22.55
N HIS A 14 -4.30 2.55 22.02
CA HIS A 14 -3.02 1.86 21.97
C HIS A 14 -2.93 1.02 20.70
N THR A 15 -1.72 0.57 20.36
CA THR A 15 -1.52 -0.32 19.22
C THR A 15 -1.94 -1.75 19.58
N LYS A 16 -2.52 -2.49 18.63
CA LYS A 16 -3.00 -3.87 18.80
C LYS A 16 -1.91 -4.80 19.34
N ILE A 17 -0.70 -4.64 18.83
CA ILE A 17 0.53 -5.17 19.44
C ILE A 17 1.14 -3.99 20.20
N GLU A 18 1.29 -4.12 21.51
CA GLU A 18 1.70 -3.01 22.36
C GLU A 18 3.06 -2.44 21.96
N SER A 19 3.10 -1.11 21.80
CA SER A 19 4.30 -0.32 21.48
C SER A 19 4.70 0.62 22.63
N PHE A 20 3.88 0.67 23.68
CA PHE A 20 3.94 1.57 24.83
C PHE A 20 3.91 3.05 24.43
N LEU A 21 3.26 3.34 23.31
CA LEU A 21 2.96 4.69 22.89
C LEU A 21 1.74 5.18 23.64
N ARG A 22 1.81 6.38 24.21
CA ARG A 22 0.61 7.07 24.70
C ARG A 22 -0.01 7.82 23.53
N ILE A 23 -1.15 7.31 23.04
CA ILE A 23 -1.85 7.83 21.87
C ILE A 23 -3.12 8.53 22.35
N GLU A 24 -3.24 9.81 22.03
CA GLU A 24 -4.31 10.67 22.52
C GLU A 24 -4.93 11.47 21.38
N ARG A 25 -6.24 11.66 21.46
CA ARG A 25 -7.00 12.55 20.58
C ARG A 25 -7.41 13.78 21.36
N PHE A 26 -7.23 14.94 20.75
CA PHE A 26 -7.57 16.24 21.32
C PHE A 26 -8.50 17.02 20.38
N SER A 27 -9.21 17.99 20.94
CA SER A 27 -10.00 18.97 20.21
C SER A 27 -9.33 20.35 20.23
N GLY A 28 -9.80 21.27 19.39
CA GLY A 28 -9.30 22.65 19.31
C GLY A 28 -8.15 22.85 18.31
N ALA A 29 -8.04 21.98 17.30
CA ALA A 29 -7.09 22.16 16.21
C ALA A 29 -7.46 23.33 15.28
N ASP A 30 -6.46 23.84 14.56
CA ASP A 30 -6.62 24.82 13.49
C ASP A 30 -6.80 24.12 12.13
N ASN A 31 -7.87 23.35 12.04
CA ASN A 31 -8.24 22.55 10.87
C ASN A 31 -9.77 22.42 10.76
N GLU A 32 -10.27 21.66 9.80
CA GLU A 32 -11.71 21.54 9.52
C GLU A 32 -12.46 20.75 10.60
N GLN A 33 -11.95 19.59 11.04
CA GLN A 33 -12.63 18.76 12.04
C GLN A 33 -12.43 19.23 13.48
N ARG A 34 -11.56 20.22 13.71
CA ARG A 34 -11.15 20.72 15.04
C ARG A 34 -10.59 19.63 15.94
N GLU A 35 -10.06 18.55 15.38
CA GLU A 35 -9.44 17.43 16.09
C GLU A 35 -7.97 17.29 15.71
N TYR A 36 -7.13 16.78 16.62
CA TYR A 36 -5.75 16.41 16.31
C TYR A 36 -5.29 15.26 17.20
N TRP A 37 -4.19 14.64 16.82
CA TRP A 37 -3.63 13.53 17.58
C TRP A 37 -2.27 13.87 18.14
N ARG A 38 -1.97 13.32 19.32
CA ARG A 38 -0.64 13.35 19.91
C ARG A 38 -0.23 11.94 20.29
N VAL A 39 0.99 11.59 19.90
CA VAL A 39 1.64 10.33 20.25
C VAL A 39 2.87 10.68 21.08
N THR A 40 2.95 10.16 22.30
CA THR A 40 4.12 10.32 23.17
C THR A 40 4.87 9.00 23.25
N THR A 41 6.15 9.02 22.91
CA THR A 41 7.06 7.87 23.02
C THR A 41 7.57 7.70 24.45
N LYS A 42 8.19 6.55 24.75
CA LYS A 42 8.71 6.23 26.09
C LYS A 42 9.75 7.22 26.62
N ASP A 43 10.50 7.86 25.73
CA ASP A 43 11.51 8.88 26.05
C ASP A 43 10.90 10.26 26.31
N GLY A 44 9.58 10.41 26.19
CA GLY A 44 8.86 11.66 26.40
C GLY A 44 8.73 12.54 25.15
N THR A 45 9.33 12.15 24.01
CA THR A 45 9.17 12.89 22.74
C THR A 45 7.71 12.86 22.30
N GLN A 46 7.17 14.01 21.92
CA GLN A 46 5.79 14.17 21.47
C GLN A 46 5.75 14.37 19.96
N TYR A 47 4.86 13.63 19.32
CA TYR A 47 4.56 13.72 17.89
C TYR A 47 3.11 14.17 17.73
N ARG A 48 2.88 15.29 17.05
CA ARG A 48 1.55 15.86 16.82
C ARG A 48 1.14 15.69 15.37
N PHE A 49 -0.11 15.29 15.15
CA PHE A 49 -0.64 14.97 13.82
C PHE A 49 -1.92 15.75 13.51
N GLY A 50 -1.91 16.35 12.33
CA GLY A 50 -2.93 17.18 11.70
C GLY A 50 -3.53 18.29 12.53
N TYR A 51 -2.75 18.97 13.37
CA TYR A 51 -3.18 20.19 14.04
C TYR A 51 -3.56 21.31 13.07
N HIS A 52 -2.93 21.35 11.89
CA HIS A 52 -3.20 22.33 10.83
C HIS A 52 -3.95 21.69 9.66
N SER A 53 -4.71 22.51 8.90
CA SER A 53 -5.43 22.07 7.69
C SER A 53 -4.55 21.32 6.68
N HIS A 54 -3.33 21.80 6.43
CA HIS A 54 -2.37 21.13 5.53
C HIS A 54 -1.86 19.77 6.05
N SER A 55 -2.27 19.33 7.24
CA SER A 55 -1.88 18.06 7.85
C SER A 55 -3.10 17.22 8.25
N GLU A 56 -4.30 17.70 7.93
CA GLU A 56 -5.58 17.00 8.05
C GLU A 56 -6.06 16.63 6.66
N HIS A 57 -5.86 15.38 6.24
CA HIS A 57 -6.21 14.97 4.88
C HIS A 57 -7.63 14.44 4.82
N ILE A 58 -8.50 15.28 4.30
CA ILE A 58 -9.90 14.97 4.07
C ILE A 58 -10.03 14.19 2.77
N VAL A 59 -10.96 13.23 2.75
CA VAL A 59 -11.22 12.40 1.58
C VAL A 59 -11.52 13.29 0.36
N SER A 60 -10.82 13.02 -0.74
CA SER A 60 -11.15 13.55 -2.06
C SER A 60 -11.89 12.47 -2.83
N THR A 61 -13.05 12.78 -3.40
CA THR A 61 -13.88 11.79 -4.09
C THR A 61 -14.75 12.49 -5.14
N SER A 62 -14.96 11.82 -6.27
CA SER A 62 -15.90 12.26 -7.31
C SER A 62 -17.35 11.87 -6.97
N ASP A 63 -17.56 10.99 -6.00
CA ASP A 63 -18.87 10.61 -5.51
C ASP A 63 -19.38 11.65 -4.51
N ALA A 64 -20.21 12.58 -5.01
CA ALA A 64 -20.82 13.64 -4.22
C ALA A 64 -21.75 13.13 -3.09
N SER A 65 -22.13 11.85 -3.09
CA SER A 65 -22.96 11.26 -2.02
C SER A 65 -22.14 10.84 -0.78
N MET A 66 -20.81 10.79 -0.89
CA MET A 66 -19.95 10.41 0.22
C MET A 66 -19.81 11.53 1.26
N THR A 67 -20.09 11.21 2.52
CA THR A 67 -19.73 12.07 3.64
C THR A 67 -18.21 12.22 3.73
N ARG A 68 -17.72 13.47 3.79
CA ARG A 68 -16.29 13.73 3.92
C ARG A 68 -15.82 13.42 5.33
N TYR A 69 -14.66 12.79 5.44
CA TYR A 69 -13.99 12.49 6.69
C TYR A 69 -12.48 12.55 6.49
N VAL A 70 -11.73 12.64 7.59
CA VAL A 70 -10.27 12.64 7.56
C VAL A 70 -9.77 11.21 7.40
N TRP A 71 -9.17 10.90 6.27
CA TRP A 71 -8.64 9.56 5.98
C TRP A 71 -7.18 9.42 6.43
N ARG A 72 -6.47 10.53 6.66
CA ARG A 72 -5.10 10.54 7.16
C ARG A 72 -4.77 11.81 7.94
N TRP A 73 -4.15 11.64 9.10
CA TRP A 73 -3.53 12.70 9.90
C TRP A 73 -2.02 12.65 9.68
N SER A 74 -1.43 13.69 9.07
CA SER A 74 0.01 13.77 8.85
C SER A 74 0.72 14.41 10.03
N LEU A 75 1.95 13.99 10.29
CA LEU A 75 2.81 14.57 11.33
C LEU A 75 3.05 16.05 11.02
N ASP A 76 2.72 16.96 11.93
CA ASP A 76 2.92 18.40 11.75
C ASP A 76 3.96 18.98 12.73
N GLN A 77 4.20 18.32 13.86
CA GLN A 77 5.18 18.74 14.85
C GLN A 77 5.81 17.56 15.58
N ILE A 78 7.12 17.66 15.86
CA ILE A 78 7.81 16.88 16.88
C ILE A 78 8.32 17.85 17.94
N GLU A 79 8.19 17.49 19.22
CA GLU A 79 8.75 18.21 20.36
C GLU A 79 9.47 17.25 21.29
N ASP A 80 10.75 17.52 21.59
CA ASP A 80 11.51 16.74 22.57
C ASP A 80 11.25 17.23 24.01
N THR A 81 11.80 16.52 25.01
CA THR A 81 11.63 16.88 26.43
C THR A 81 12.33 18.18 26.83
N ASN A 82 13.17 18.74 25.97
CA ASN A 82 13.87 20.00 26.18
C ASN A 82 13.15 21.18 25.50
N GLY A 83 12.01 20.94 24.85
CA GLY A 83 11.23 21.94 24.12
C GLY A 83 11.80 22.29 22.74
N ASN A 84 12.72 21.49 22.19
CA ASN A 84 13.16 21.65 20.80
C ASN A 84 12.11 21.09 19.86
N GLN A 85 11.77 21.86 18.83
CA GLN A 85 10.69 21.52 17.90
C GLN A 85 11.16 21.32 16.46
N ILE A 86 10.46 20.43 15.75
CA ILE A 86 10.51 20.24 14.30
C ILE A 86 9.09 20.40 13.77
N PHE A 87 8.92 21.14 12.68
CA PHE A 87 7.65 21.46 12.06
C PHE A 87 7.59 20.95 10.64
N PHE A 88 6.45 20.40 10.24
CA PHE A 88 6.23 19.81 8.93
C PHE A 88 5.05 20.52 8.27
N THR A 89 5.25 20.96 7.03
CA THR A 89 4.20 21.59 6.21
C THR A 89 4.03 20.80 4.93
N TYR A 90 2.80 20.57 4.52
CA TYR A 90 2.47 19.87 3.29
C TYR A 90 1.81 20.81 2.28
N ASP A 91 1.89 20.41 1.02
CA ASP A 91 1.14 20.97 -0.09
C ASP A 91 0.05 19.98 -0.47
N GLU A 92 -1.21 20.39 -0.32
CA GLU A 92 -2.38 19.57 -0.58
C GLU A 92 -3.15 20.11 -1.79
N SER A 93 -3.50 19.21 -2.70
CA SER A 93 -4.38 19.53 -3.82
C SER A 93 -5.69 18.78 -3.63
N LEU A 94 -6.69 19.45 -3.05
CA LEU A 94 -8.00 18.85 -2.75
C LEU A 94 -8.68 18.28 -4.01
N GLY A 95 -8.46 18.90 -5.18
CA GLY A 95 -9.00 18.42 -6.46
C GLY A 95 -8.39 17.11 -6.95
N ASN A 96 -7.14 16.83 -6.57
CA ASN A 96 -6.44 15.59 -6.93
C ASN A 96 -6.31 14.63 -5.73
N GLY A 97 -6.67 15.03 -4.51
CA GLY A 97 -6.46 14.25 -3.28
C GLY A 97 -4.98 14.00 -2.94
N GLU A 98 -4.06 14.61 -3.68
CA GLU A 98 -2.62 14.40 -3.51
C GLU A 98 -2.05 15.34 -2.43
N VAL A 99 -1.07 14.82 -1.71
CA VAL A 99 -0.45 15.48 -0.57
C VAL A 99 1.05 15.22 -0.67
N TYR A 100 1.84 16.29 -0.61
CA TYR A 100 3.30 16.19 -0.62
C TYR A 100 3.89 17.00 0.52
N LEU A 101 4.92 16.46 1.16
CA LEU A 101 5.69 17.23 2.14
C LEU A 101 6.35 18.40 1.42
N LYS A 102 6.04 19.63 1.83
CA LYS A 102 6.51 20.86 1.19
C LYS A 102 7.79 21.36 1.84
N LYS A 103 7.80 21.41 3.18
CA LYS A 103 8.96 21.84 3.94
C LYS A 103 9.01 21.20 5.32
N ILE A 104 10.23 21.06 5.84
CA ILE A 104 10.52 20.80 7.24
C ILE A 104 11.30 21.99 7.77
N GLU A 105 10.84 22.57 8.86
CA GLU A 105 11.55 23.62 9.60
C GLU A 105 11.93 23.06 10.96
N TYR A 106 13.17 23.22 11.38
CA TYR A 106 13.61 22.69 12.66
C TYR A 106 14.38 23.73 13.46
N ASN A 107 14.42 23.48 14.77
CA ASN A 107 14.71 24.46 15.80
C ASN A 107 13.56 25.47 15.96
N ASN A 108 13.41 26.03 17.15
CA ASN A 108 12.27 26.88 17.49
C ASN A 108 12.24 28.20 16.69
N ASP A 109 13.39 28.64 16.19
CA ASP A 109 13.51 29.82 15.31
C ASP A 109 13.12 29.54 13.85
N LYS A 110 12.90 28.27 13.47
CA LYS A 110 12.54 27.83 12.11
C LYS A 110 13.49 28.30 11.01
N LYS A 111 14.72 28.69 11.36
CA LYS A 111 15.71 29.20 10.40
C LYS A 111 16.43 28.10 9.65
N ARG A 112 16.39 26.86 10.14
CA ARG A 112 16.90 25.71 9.40
C ARG A 112 15.74 25.05 8.69
N LYS A 113 15.85 24.98 7.37
CA LYS A 113 14.74 24.61 6.51
C LYS A 113 15.18 23.59 5.46
N THR A 114 14.37 22.56 5.28
CA THR A 114 14.48 21.60 4.18
C THR A 114 13.23 21.74 3.32
N GLU A 115 13.38 22.19 2.08
CA GLU A 115 12.30 22.36 1.11
C GLU A 115 12.33 21.28 0.05
N PHE A 116 11.14 20.82 -0.34
CA PHE A 116 10.94 19.79 -1.34
C PHE A 116 10.33 20.44 -2.59
N VAL A 117 11.10 20.42 -3.68
CA VAL A 117 10.71 21.04 -4.94
C VAL A 117 10.23 19.96 -5.89
N TYR A 118 8.97 20.08 -6.28
CA TYR A 118 8.30 19.12 -7.14
C TYR A 118 8.14 19.67 -8.56
N GLY A 119 8.36 18.81 -9.55
CA GLY A 119 7.93 19.03 -10.94
C GLY A 119 6.65 18.26 -11.24
N THR A 120 6.18 18.37 -12.48
CA THR A 120 5.07 17.55 -12.99
C THR A 120 5.57 16.21 -13.53
N ARG A 121 4.68 15.22 -13.54
CA ARG A 121 4.91 13.92 -14.19
C ARG A 121 3.79 13.60 -15.17
N ASP A 122 4.13 12.93 -16.27
CA ASP A 122 3.19 12.55 -17.33
C ASP A 122 2.59 11.15 -17.14
N ASP A 123 3.27 10.26 -16.41
CA ASP A 123 2.83 8.92 -16.04
C ASP A 123 1.85 8.90 -14.84
N LYS A 124 0.95 9.88 -14.82
CA LYS A 124 -0.05 10.10 -13.78
C LYS A 124 -0.88 8.84 -13.58
N TYR A 125 -1.20 8.54 -12.33
CA TYR A 125 -2.07 7.41 -12.02
C TYR A 125 -2.94 7.72 -10.81
N LYS A 126 -4.16 7.19 -10.84
CA LYS A 126 -5.13 7.33 -9.77
C LYS A 126 -5.04 6.11 -8.85
N VAL A 127 -4.92 6.37 -7.55
CA VAL A 127 -5.02 5.37 -6.49
C VAL A 127 -6.26 5.67 -5.66
N ILE A 128 -6.90 4.63 -5.14
CA ILE A 128 -7.95 4.78 -4.13
C ILE A 128 -7.39 4.32 -2.79
N GLU A 129 -7.19 5.27 -1.88
CA GLU A 129 -6.66 5.00 -0.54
C GLU A 129 -7.72 5.31 0.50
N GLN A 130 -8.18 4.28 1.22
CA GLN A 130 -9.27 4.43 2.21
C GLN A 130 -10.49 5.19 1.65
N GLY A 131 -10.82 5.01 0.37
CA GLY A 131 -11.93 5.71 -0.27
C GLY A 131 -11.61 7.11 -0.80
N SER A 132 -10.43 7.66 -0.54
CA SER A 132 -9.93 8.88 -1.18
C SER A 132 -9.37 8.57 -2.56
N GLU A 133 -9.84 9.28 -3.58
CA GLU A 133 -9.23 9.38 -4.89
C GLU A 133 -7.96 10.24 -4.80
N VAL A 134 -6.82 9.63 -5.09
CA VAL A 134 -5.51 10.30 -5.12
C VAL A 134 -4.95 10.18 -6.52
N LEU A 135 -4.83 11.30 -7.23
CA LEU A 135 -4.20 11.41 -8.54
C LEU A 135 -2.79 11.97 -8.36
N GLU A 136 -1.78 11.11 -8.54
CA GLU A 136 -0.39 11.53 -8.39
C GLU A 136 0.08 12.31 -9.64
N THR A 137 0.26 13.61 -9.50
CA THR A 137 0.67 14.50 -10.61
C THR A 137 2.05 15.10 -10.46
N LYS A 138 2.67 14.95 -9.28
CA LYS A 138 3.96 15.55 -8.96
C LYS A 138 5.06 14.51 -8.80
N ILE A 139 6.29 14.91 -9.10
CA ILE A 139 7.52 14.12 -8.90
C ILE A 139 8.57 15.00 -8.23
N LEU A 140 9.25 14.47 -7.21
CA LEU A 140 10.26 15.23 -6.48
C LEU A 140 11.48 15.47 -7.40
N LYS A 141 11.86 16.73 -7.59
CA LYS A 141 13.00 17.12 -8.44
C LYS A 141 14.17 17.58 -7.61
N GLU A 142 13.92 18.31 -6.52
CA GLU A 142 14.99 18.80 -5.66
C GLU A 142 14.63 18.72 -4.18
N ILE A 143 15.65 18.57 -3.35
CA ILE A 143 15.59 18.83 -1.92
C ILE A 143 16.61 19.92 -1.62
N GLN A 144 16.16 21.06 -1.11
CA GLN A 144 16.99 22.21 -0.81
C GLN A 144 17.08 22.39 0.70
N VAL A 145 18.29 22.50 1.24
CA VAL A 145 18.52 22.72 2.67
C VAL A 145 19.15 24.09 2.85
N SER A 146 18.52 24.93 3.66
CA SER A 146 18.95 26.30 3.93
C SER A 146 19.05 26.61 5.42
N LEU A 147 19.90 27.59 5.74
CA LEU A 147 20.07 28.19 7.05
C LEU A 147 19.90 29.70 6.91
N ASP A 148 18.90 30.25 7.61
CA ASP A 148 18.60 31.69 7.62
C ASP A 148 18.42 32.28 6.21
N GLY A 149 17.83 31.50 5.30
CA GLY A 149 17.59 31.86 3.91
C GLY A 149 18.71 31.46 2.94
N GLU A 150 19.92 31.20 3.44
CA GLU A 150 21.08 30.84 2.61
C GLU A 150 21.16 29.35 2.32
N LEU A 151 21.49 28.98 1.09
CA LEU A 151 21.64 27.58 0.68
C LEU A 151 22.84 26.94 1.39
N VAL A 152 22.63 25.78 2.02
CA VAL A 152 23.71 24.98 2.62
C VAL A 152 24.07 23.81 1.71
N ARG A 153 23.06 23.14 1.16
CA ARG A 153 23.21 22.04 0.20
C ARG A 153 21.91 21.80 -0.56
N LYS A 154 22.03 21.27 -1.77
CA LYS A 154 20.89 20.90 -2.62
C LYS A 154 21.08 19.48 -3.14
N TYR A 155 20.00 18.72 -3.25
CA TYR A 155 19.98 17.43 -3.92
C TYR A 155 19.10 17.54 -5.16
N VAL A 156 19.60 17.08 -6.30
CA VAL A 156 18.85 17.02 -7.57
C VAL A 156 18.59 15.55 -7.91
N LEU A 157 17.33 15.23 -8.14
CA LEU A 157 16.84 13.88 -8.40
C LEU A 157 16.50 13.72 -9.89
N SER A 158 17.29 12.91 -10.59
CA SER A 158 17.07 12.62 -12.02
C SER A 158 16.20 11.40 -12.19
N HIS A 159 15.33 11.46 -13.18
CA HIS A 159 14.37 10.41 -13.48
C HIS A 159 14.39 10.06 -14.96
N THR A 160 14.03 8.84 -15.30
CA THR A 160 13.90 8.39 -16.69
C THR A 160 12.65 7.54 -16.83
N LEU A 161 11.94 7.69 -17.96
CA LEU A 161 10.77 6.89 -18.24
C LEU A 161 11.19 5.43 -18.46
N ASN A 162 10.55 4.52 -17.75
CA ASN A 162 10.50 3.10 -18.11
C ASN A 162 9.40 2.92 -19.15
N ASP A 163 9.77 2.94 -20.42
CA ASP A 163 8.78 2.88 -21.49
C ASP A 163 8.00 1.56 -21.56
N ALA A 164 8.50 0.48 -20.94
CA ALA A 164 7.79 -0.80 -20.90
C ALA A 164 6.58 -0.76 -19.94
N GLU A 165 6.70 0.00 -18.86
CA GLU A 165 5.68 0.13 -17.82
C GLU A 165 4.97 1.50 -17.83
N ASN A 166 5.46 2.43 -18.66
CA ASN A 166 5.07 3.83 -18.68
C ASN A 166 5.16 4.46 -17.27
N LYS A 167 6.32 4.31 -16.61
CA LYS A 167 6.58 4.83 -15.26
C LYS A 167 7.93 5.51 -15.15
N PHE A 168 8.01 6.70 -14.56
CA PHE A 168 9.28 7.34 -14.24
C PHE A 168 9.97 6.60 -13.09
N LEU A 169 11.25 6.30 -13.30
CA LEU A 169 12.14 5.69 -12.32
C LEU A 169 13.22 6.69 -11.93
N LEU A 170 13.57 6.74 -10.64
CA LEU A 170 14.73 7.49 -10.16
C LEU A 170 16.00 6.85 -10.70
N THR A 171 16.87 7.63 -11.34
CA THR A 171 18.12 7.16 -11.96
C THR A 171 19.35 7.74 -11.30
N SER A 172 19.27 8.94 -10.71
CA SER A 172 20.37 9.47 -9.91
C SER A 172 19.94 10.49 -8.87
N ILE A 173 20.77 10.63 -7.86
CA ILE A 173 20.76 11.75 -6.92
C ILE A 173 22.14 12.40 -6.98
N VAL A 174 22.17 13.70 -7.24
CA VAL A 174 23.39 14.52 -7.20
C VAL A 174 23.27 15.51 -6.05
N GLN A 175 24.29 15.53 -5.19
CA GLN A 175 24.39 16.54 -4.14
C GLN A 175 25.26 17.70 -4.61
N TYR A 176 24.77 18.92 -4.39
CA TYR A 176 25.46 20.18 -4.61
C TYR A 176 25.77 20.88 -3.29
N GLY A 177 26.84 21.66 -3.27
CA GLY A 177 27.24 22.51 -2.16
C GLY A 177 26.34 23.74 -1.97
N ASN A 178 26.82 24.69 -1.15
CA ASN A 178 26.14 25.96 -0.87
C ASN A 178 26.11 26.91 -2.07
N ASP A 179 27.04 26.77 -3.02
CA ASP A 179 27.06 27.49 -4.30
C ASP A 179 26.00 26.99 -5.31
N GLY A 180 25.28 25.91 -4.97
CA GLY A 180 24.26 25.29 -5.80
C GLY A 180 24.75 24.69 -7.12
N SER A 181 26.07 24.61 -7.34
CA SER A 181 26.70 24.26 -8.62
C SER A 181 27.88 23.28 -8.50
N THR A 182 28.70 23.36 -7.45
CA THR A 182 29.73 22.35 -7.16
C THR A 182 29.07 21.07 -6.69
N ALA A 183 29.32 19.97 -7.41
CA ALA A 183 28.64 18.70 -7.21
C ALA A 183 29.59 17.61 -6.67
N LEU A 184 29.06 16.77 -5.78
CA LEU A 184 29.63 15.45 -5.50
C LEU A 184 29.30 14.47 -6.64
N PRO A 185 30.08 13.39 -6.80
CA PRO A 185 29.75 12.35 -7.77
C PRO A 185 28.30 11.84 -7.60
N PRO A 186 27.58 11.57 -8.70
CA PRO A 186 26.21 11.09 -8.66
C PRO A 186 26.10 9.72 -7.98
N ILE A 187 25.09 9.55 -7.13
CA ILE A 187 24.62 8.22 -6.73
C ILE A 187 23.65 7.75 -7.81
N THR A 188 23.96 6.65 -8.49
CA THR A 188 23.16 6.15 -9.62
C THR A 188 22.39 4.89 -9.27
N PHE A 189 21.18 4.77 -9.82
CA PHE A 189 20.31 3.61 -9.67
C PHE A 189 20.05 2.98 -11.04
N GLN A 190 20.02 1.66 -11.07
CA GLN A 190 19.64 0.89 -12.25
C GLN A 190 18.51 -0.05 -11.88
N SER A 191 17.46 -0.05 -12.69
CA SER A 191 16.31 -0.93 -12.54
C SER A 191 16.26 -1.94 -13.67
N HIS A 192 15.69 -3.11 -13.39
CA HIS A 192 15.36 -4.05 -14.44
C HIS A 192 14.37 -3.42 -15.42
N LYS A 193 14.67 -3.50 -16.72
CA LYS A 193 13.79 -3.04 -17.79
C LYS A 193 13.32 -4.26 -18.57
N PRO A 194 12.08 -4.72 -18.39
CA PRO A 194 11.59 -5.85 -19.16
C PRO A 194 11.55 -5.47 -20.65
N PRO A 195 11.92 -6.39 -21.56
CA PRO A 195 11.81 -6.15 -22.98
C PRO A 195 10.34 -5.92 -23.37
N LYS A 196 10.08 -4.99 -24.30
CA LYS A 196 8.73 -4.72 -24.83
C LYS A 196 8.18 -5.82 -25.73
N GLN A 197 9.00 -6.81 -26.06
CA GLN A 197 8.66 -7.90 -26.95
C GLN A 197 8.45 -9.18 -26.15
N PHE A 198 7.46 -9.97 -26.59
CA PHE A 198 7.39 -11.36 -26.16
C PHE A 198 8.67 -12.08 -26.58
N ASN A 199 9.15 -12.96 -25.71
CA ASN A 199 10.13 -13.95 -26.15
C ASN A 199 9.50 -14.81 -27.26
N PRO A 200 10.33 -15.43 -28.14
CA PRO A 200 9.84 -16.37 -29.13
C PRO A 200 8.89 -17.40 -28.50
N VAL A 201 7.85 -17.80 -29.24
CA VAL A 201 6.88 -18.79 -28.79
C VAL A 201 7.65 -20.03 -28.32
N THR A 202 7.57 -20.30 -27.03
CA THR A 202 8.14 -21.50 -26.44
C THR A 202 7.05 -22.56 -26.43
N ALA A 203 7.22 -23.61 -27.23
CA ALA A 203 6.38 -24.79 -27.16
C ALA A 203 6.75 -25.55 -25.88
N TRP A 204 5.93 -25.41 -24.85
CA TRP A 204 6.09 -26.18 -23.61
C TRP A 204 5.50 -27.58 -23.83
N PRO A 205 6.29 -28.66 -23.75
CA PRO A 205 5.71 -29.99 -23.75
C PRO A 205 4.83 -30.13 -22.51
N THR A 206 3.55 -30.41 -22.69
CA THR A 206 2.66 -30.71 -21.57
C THR A 206 2.99 -32.11 -21.04
N PRO A 207 3.21 -32.28 -19.72
CA PRO A 207 3.33 -33.63 -19.15
C PRO A 207 2.02 -34.41 -19.37
N GLY A 208 2.02 -35.34 -20.32
CA GLY A 208 0.86 -36.15 -20.69
C GLY A 208 -0.27 -35.37 -21.43
N ASN A 209 -1.43 -36.02 -21.56
CA ASN A 209 -2.64 -35.48 -22.24
C ASN A 209 -3.44 -34.49 -21.36
N GLN A 210 -2.79 -33.70 -20.50
CA GLN A 210 -3.47 -32.78 -19.61
C GLN A 210 -3.61 -31.38 -20.22
N TRP A 211 -4.79 -30.79 -20.03
CA TRP A 211 -5.11 -29.45 -20.53
C TRP A 211 -4.79 -28.41 -19.45
N ILE A 212 -4.11 -27.31 -19.80
CA ILE A 212 -3.91 -26.16 -18.89
C ILE A 212 -5.20 -25.34 -18.75
N ARG A 213 -5.97 -25.24 -19.84
CA ARG A 213 -7.33 -24.73 -19.88
C ARG A 213 -8.15 -25.56 -20.86
N LYS A 214 -9.39 -25.88 -20.49
CA LYS A 214 -10.33 -26.58 -21.37
C LYS A 214 -11.73 -26.05 -21.12
N ASN A 215 -12.45 -25.81 -22.21
CA ASN A 215 -13.89 -25.56 -22.18
C ASN A 215 -14.64 -26.80 -22.68
N ASP A 216 -15.85 -27.01 -22.18
CA ASP A 216 -16.79 -27.99 -22.74
C ASP A 216 -17.47 -27.45 -24.02
N LYS A 217 -18.42 -28.22 -24.56
CA LYS A 217 -19.14 -27.87 -25.79
C LYS A 217 -20.02 -26.62 -25.63
N ASP A 218 -20.41 -26.29 -24.41
CA ASP A 218 -21.24 -25.15 -24.07
C ASP A 218 -20.39 -23.94 -23.64
N SER A 219 -19.08 -23.99 -23.86
CA SER A 219 -18.09 -22.97 -23.50
C SER A 219 -17.88 -22.76 -21.99
N ASN A 220 -18.33 -23.69 -21.15
CA ASN A 220 -18.01 -23.64 -19.72
C ASN A 220 -16.57 -24.07 -19.49
N GLN A 221 -15.83 -23.33 -18.67
CA GLN A 221 -14.47 -23.71 -18.30
C GLN A 221 -14.49 -24.93 -17.36
N VAL A 222 -14.01 -26.08 -17.86
CA VAL A 222 -13.96 -27.36 -17.13
C VAL A 222 -12.55 -27.71 -16.64
N VAL A 223 -11.52 -27.02 -17.13
CA VAL A 223 -10.15 -27.09 -16.59
C VAL A 223 -9.55 -25.69 -16.54
N GLY A 224 -8.87 -25.38 -15.45
CA GLY A 224 -8.14 -24.12 -15.28
C GLY A 224 -7.05 -24.20 -14.23
N THR A 225 -6.31 -23.11 -14.10
CA THR A 225 -5.23 -22.97 -13.13
C THR A 225 -5.56 -21.87 -12.13
N PHE A 226 -5.49 -22.17 -10.84
CA PHE A 226 -5.84 -21.24 -9.76
C PHE A 226 -4.95 -21.50 -8.54
N ASP A 227 -4.59 -20.44 -7.81
CA ASP A 227 -3.99 -20.57 -6.49
C ASP A 227 -5.09 -20.79 -5.45
N VAL A 228 -5.61 -22.01 -5.40
CA VAL A 228 -6.76 -22.36 -4.52
C VAL A 228 -6.35 -22.46 -3.05
N ILE A 229 -5.06 -22.66 -2.78
CA ILE A 229 -4.55 -22.86 -1.42
C ILE A 229 -3.79 -21.66 -0.85
N GLY A 230 -3.60 -20.61 -1.67
CA GLY A 230 -2.92 -19.39 -1.27
C GLY A 230 -1.42 -19.55 -1.08
N ASP A 231 -0.77 -20.50 -1.76
CA ASP A 231 0.68 -20.72 -1.66
C ASP A 231 1.49 -19.86 -2.65
N GLY A 232 0.81 -18.98 -3.39
CA GLY A 232 1.40 -18.14 -4.41
C GLY A 232 1.70 -18.88 -5.71
N ARG A 233 1.28 -20.14 -5.86
CA ARG A 233 1.48 -20.95 -7.06
C ARG A 233 0.14 -21.41 -7.62
N PRO A 234 -0.09 -21.25 -8.93
CA PRO A 234 -1.29 -21.80 -9.54
C PRO A 234 -1.25 -23.34 -9.52
N GLY A 235 -2.24 -23.97 -8.88
CA GLY A 235 -2.56 -25.39 -9.02
C GLY A 235 -3.54 -25.64 -10.18
N PHE A 236 -3.85 -26.92 -10.47
CA PHE A 236 -4.86 -27.28 -11.47
C PHE A 236 -6.21 -27.55 -10.80
N VAL A 237 -7.26 -27.09 -11.45
CA VAL A 237 -8.64 -27.34 -11.04
C VAL A 237 -9.38 -27.89 -12.24
N LYS A 238 -9.99 -29.06 -12.09
CA LYS A 238 -10.66 -29.78 -13.17
C LYS A 238 -12.02 -30.28 -12.70
N SER A 239 -13.06 -30.07 -13.50
CA SER A 239 -14.37 -30.64 -13.20
C SER A 239 -14.28 -32.16 -13.26
N HIS A 240 -14.95 -32.83 -12.33
CA HIS A 240 -15.02 -34.27 -12.35
C HIS A 240 -15.76 -34.72 -13.62
N LYS A 241 -15.26 -35.78 -14.27
CA LYS A 241 -15.64 -36.16 -15.63
C LYS A 241 -17.14 -36.46 -15.77
N ASP A 242 -17.73 -36.99 -14.70
CA ASP A 242 -19.11 -37.49 -14.68
C ASP A 242 -19.98 -36.70 -13.70
N ASP A 243 -19.45 -35.62 -13.12
CA ASP A 243 -20.17 -34.82 -12.15
C ASP A 243 -19.75 -33.34 -12.19
N THR A 244 -20.68 -32.48 -12.60
CA THR A 244 -20.47 -31.04 -12.65
C THR A 244 -20.44 -30.38 -11.28
N LYS A 245 -20.78 -31.11 -10.21
CA LYS A 245 -20.78 -30.63 -8.82
C LYS A 245 -19.45 -30.84 -8.11
N HIS A 246 -18.57 -31.69 -8.63
CA HIS A 246 -17.29 -32.01 -8.01
C HIS A 246 -16.10 -31.54 -8.85
N TRP A 247 -15.04 -31.11 -8.15
CA TRP A 247 -13.81 -30.60 -8.75
C TRP A 247 -12.61 -31.33 -8.18
N GLU A 248 -11.71 -31.78 -9.06
CA GLU A 248 -10.38 -32.29 -8.72
C GLU A 248 -9.41 -31.11 -8.60
N VAL A 249 -8.72 -30.99 -7.46
CA VAL A 249 -7.71 -29.96 -7.22
C VAL A 249 -6.33 -30.60 -7.11
N TYR A 250 -5.38 -30.11 -7.90
CA TYR A 250 -4.00 -30.57 -7.94
C TYR A 250 -3.10 -29.42 -7.48
N LYS A 251 -2.24 -29.67 -6.50
CA LYS A 251 -1.31 -28.66 -5.98
C LYS A 251 -0.03 -28.65 -6.80
N SER A 252 0.53 -27.46 -7.01
CA SER A 252 1.87 -27.30 -7.59
C SER A 252 2.92 -27.51 -6.49
N LEU A 253 3.67 -28.62 -6.55
CA LEU A 253 4.89 -28.80 -5.74
C LEU A 253 6.11 -28.37 -6.56
N LYS A 254 7.25 -28.11 -5.89
CA LYS A 254 8.47 -27.48 -6.45
C LYS A 254 9.03 -28.11 -7.75
N SER A 255 8.50 -29.22 -8.23
CA SER A 255 8.82 -29.82 -9.54
C SER A 255 7.72 -30.73 -10.13
N GLU A 256 6.54 -30.84 -9.50
CA GLU A 256 5.51 -31.83 -9.87
C GLU A 256 4.10 -31.35 -9.48
N ASN A 257 3.08 -31.75 -10.24
CA ASN A 257 1.70 -31.64 -9.79
C ASN A 257 1.29 -32.95 -9.11
N ARG A 258 0.80 -32.87 -7.87
CA ARG A 258 0.22 -34.03 -7.19
C ARG A 258 -1.29 -33.87 -7.08
N LEU A 259 -1.99 -34.95 -7.45
CA LEU A 259 -3.39 -35.15 -7.12
C LEU A 259 -3.56 -35.05 -5.61
N CYS A 260 -4.33 -34.08 -5.14
CA CYS A 260 -4.97 -34.21 -3.84
C CYS A 260 -6.21 -35.07 -4.06
N ARG A 261 -6.04 -36.40 -4.11
CA ARG A 261 -7.18 -37.31 -4.25
C ARG A 261 -8.07 -37.16 -3.02
N ASN A 262 -9.37 -37.01 -3.31
CA ASN A 262 -10.54 -37.05 -2.46
C ASN A 262 -10.38 -36.42 -1.07
N TRP A 263 -11.07 -35.29 -0.89
CA TRP A 263 -11.47 -34.79 0.41
C TRP A 263 -12.47 -35.75 1.05
N SER A 264 -12.00 -36.94 1.42
CA SER A 264 -12.70 -37.94 2.19
C SER A 264 -11.67 -38.66 3.04
N GLU A 265 -11.31 -38.04 4.16
CA GLU A 265 -11.14 -38.66 5.49
C GLU A 265 -10.29 -37.73 6.37
N TYR A 266 -10.98 -37.16 7.38
CA TYR A 266 -10.47 -36.56 8.61
C TYR A 266 -9.21 -35.69 8.55
N ASP A 267 -9.38 -34.44 8.10
CA ASP A 267 -9.12 -33.28 8.96
C ASP A 267 -9.91 -32.08 8.42
N LEU A 268 -10.57 -31.35 9.31
CA LEU A 268 -11.50 -30.26 8.98
C LEU A 268 -10.80 -29.15 8.17
N ALA A 269 -11.08 -29.11 6.88
CA ALA A 269 -10.97 -27.92 6.03
C ALA A 269 -12.18 -27.90 5.07
N HIS A 270 -12.46 -26.78 4.41
CA HIS A 270 -13.78 -26.44 3.87
C HIS A 270 -14.12 -26.99 2.47
N ILE A 271 -15.27 -27.69 2.37
CA ILE A 271 -15.93 -28.06 1.11
C ILE A 271 -16.46 -26.78 0.44
N PHE A 272 -16.00 -26.46 -0.77
CA PHE A 272 -16.64 -25.45 -1.62
C PHE A 272 -17.68 -26.13 -2.51
N GLN A 273 -18.94 -26.13 -2.06
CA GLN A 273 -20.07 -26.54 -2.88
C GLN A 273 -20.52 -25.32 -3.70
N ALA A 274 -20.56 -25.44 -5.02
CA ALA A 274 -21.24 -24.43 -5.83
C ALA A 274 -22.75 -24.52 -5.53
N SER A 275 -23.29 -23.57 -4.76
CA SER A 275 -24.72 -23.44 -4.56
C SER A 275 -25.40 -23.15 -5.89
N SER A 276 -26.30 -24.04 -6.33
CA SER A 276 -27.14 -23.83 -7.51
C SER A 276 -28.06 -22.63 -7.27
N GLY A 277 -27.67 -21.46 -7.77
CA GLY A 277 -28.48 -20.25 -7.61
C GLY A 277 -27.88 -18.93 -8.10
N TYR A 278 -26.67 -18.89 -8.66
CA TYR A 278 -26.09 -17.64 -9.16
C TYR A 278 -26.20 -17.56 -10.69
N SER A 279 -27.23 -16.84 -11.16
CA SER A 279 -27.18 -16.19 -12.47
C SER A 279 -26.15 -15.06 -12.40
N HIS A 280 -25.36 -14.90 -13.46
CA HIS A 280 -24.43 -13.78 -13.60
C HIS A 280 -25.18 -12.44 -13.54
N LYS A 281 -25.29 -11.85 -12.36
CA LYS A 281 -25.47 -10.41 -12.20
C LYS A 281 -24.14 -9.81 -11.79
N ARG A 282 -23.68 -8.89 -12.64
CA ARG A 282 -22.52 -8.01 -12.46
C ARG A 282 -22.48 -7.51 -11.01
N SER A 283 -21.51 -7.97 -10.22
CA SER A 283 -21.36 -7.57 -8.82
C SER A 283 -20.84 -6.13 -8.75
N GLN A 284 -21.69 -5.24 -8.23
CA GLN A 284 -21.23 -4.05 -7.54
C GLN A 284 -20.59 -4.45 -6.21
N ARG A 285 -19.57 -3.68 -5.80
CA ARG A 285 -18.71 -3.92 -4.62
C ARG A 285 -19.51 -3.78 -3.32
N GLY A 286 -19.35 -4.76 -2.42
CA GLY A 286 -19.74 -4.66 -1.01
C GLY A 286 -18.81 -5.51 -0.15
N ARG A 287 -18.03 -4.86 0.72
CA ARG A 287 -17.09 -5.50 1.67
C ARG A 287 -17.85 -6.19 2.81
N LYS A 288 -17.57 -7.47 3.08
CA LYS A 288 -17.69 -8.08 4.41
C LYS A 288 -16.53 -9.07 4.62
N HIS A 289 -15.67 -8.78 5.58
CA HIS A 289 -14.69 -9.72 6.15
C HIS A 289 -15.28 -10.36 7.41
N PRO A 290 -15.17 -11.68 7.62
CA PRO A 290 -15.25 -12.28 8.94
C PRO A 290 -13.86 -12.62 9.48
N MET A 291 -13.61 -12.19 10.71
CA MET A 291 -12.45 -12.51 11.55
C MET A 291 -12.47 -13.98 12.00
N CYS A 292 -11.30 -14.62 12.08
CA CYS A 292 -11.11 -15.87 12.82
C CYS A 292 -10.79 -15.55 14.29
N ALA A 293 -11.65 -15.99 15.21
CA ALA A 293 -11.37 -16.01 16.63
C ALA A 293 -10.81 -17.39 17.01
N ASN A 294 -9.62 -17.40 17.63
CA ASN A 294 -9.01 -18.59 18.23
C ASN A 294 -9.72 -18.95 19.54
N GLY A 295 -9.92 -20.25 19.75
CA GLY A 295 -10.26 -20.83 21.06
C GLY A 295 -9.47 -22.12 21.25
N PHE A 296 -8.35 -22.03 21.93
CA PHE A 296 -7.53 -23.15 22.41
C PHE A 296 -8.08 -23.58 23.79
N GLN A 297 -8.27 -24.88 24.04
CA GLN A 297 -8.16 -25.45 25.38
C GLN A 297 -7.52 -26.86 25.35
N PRO A 298 -6.66 -27.21 26.33
CA PRO A 298 -5.86 -28.43 26.32
C PRO A 298 -6.41 -29.56 27.21
N GLY A 299 -5.99 -30.80 26.95
CA GLY A 299 -6.11 -31.97 27.83
C GLY A 299 -7.00 -33.08 27.25
N ARG A 300 -6.70 -34.38 27.36
CA ARG A 300 -5.78 -35.12 28.23
C ARG A 300 -5.23 -36.35 27.50
N ILE A 301 -4.05 -36.75 27.97
CA ILE A 301 -3.41 -38.05 27.80
C ILE A 301 -4.34 -39.17 28.30
N CYS A 302 -4.54 -40.19 27.47
CA CYS A 302 -4.34 -41.61 27.75
C CYS A 302 -4.04 -42.30 26.41
#